data_AF-A0A4Q4CLL0-F1
#
_entry.id   AF-A0A4Q4CLL0-F1
#
_cell.length_a   1.000
_cell.length_b   1.000
_cell.length_c   1.000
_cell.angle_alpha   90.00
_cell.angle_beta   90.00
_cell.angle_gamma   90.00
#
_symmetry.space_group_name_H-M   'P 1'
#
loop_
_entity.id
_entity.type
_entity.pdbx_description
1 polymer ?
#
loop_
_entity_poly.entity_id
_entity_poly.type
_entity_poly.pdbx_seq_one_letter_code
_entity_poly.pdbx_strand_id
1 'polypeptide(L)'
;MDDDAALLERAQAGERGAFAALYTRHVRAVYWQAYGRLGDADLSEEVTQEVFVTAWRRIRTVHVVDASVLPWLMVTARNLAMNQVRRRSRPDRSTIPLDDTSPADHDVEATVEAALVRQEIEKAVGQLSSTDRRLYELCLEEGRSYDQAARELGVTQAAVRNRLSRLRQRLRADLRAMRELS
;
A
#
# COMPACT_ATOMS: atom_id res chain seq x y z
N MET A 1 -26.41 6.97 0.87
CA MET A 1 -25.10 6.81 1.53
C MET A 1 -24.19 7.84 0.92
N ASP A 2 -23.49 8.61 1.74
CA ASP A 2 -22.53 9.59 1.25
C ASP A 2 -21.33 8.89 0.63
N ASP A 3 -20.78 9.47 -0.42
CA ASP A 3 -19.54 9.00 -1.02
C ASP A 3 -18.32 9.39 -0.17
N ASP A 4 -17.14 8.86 -0.53
CA ASP A 4 -15.91 9.13 0.22
C ASP A 4 -15.52 10.61 0.21
N ALA A 5 -15.88 11.36 -0.85
CA ALA A 5 -15.54 12.77 -0.97
C ALA A 5 -16.35 13.62 0.00
N ALA A 6 -17.67 13.41 0.07
CA ALA A 6 -18.55 14.08 1.00
C ALA A 6 -18.23 13.74 2.46
N LEU A 7 -17.94 12.46 2.74
CA LEU A 7 -17.51 12.04 4.08
C LEU A 7 -16.16 12.66 4.48
N LEU A 8 -15.22 12.77 3.54
CA LEU A 8 -13.93 13.40 3.80
C LEU A 8 -14.08 14.90 4.10
N GLU A 9 -14.88 15.63 3.32
CA GLU A 9 -15.12 17.06 3.52
C GLU A 9 -15.70 17.34 4.92
N ARG A 10 -16.73 16.57 5.31
CA ARG A 10 -17.34 16.65 6.65
C ARG A 10 -16.36 16.27 7.75
N ALA A 11 -15.56 15.23 7.55
CA ALA A 11 -14.51 14.85 8.51
C ALA A 11 -13.45 15.95 8.66
N GLN A 12 -13.08 16.63 7.57
CA GLN A 12 -12.16 17.77 7.59
C GLN A 12 -12.74 18.99 8.32
N ALA A 13 -14.06 19.17 8.26
CA ALA A 13 -14.80 20.16 9.05
C ALA A 13 -14.90 19.80 10.56
N GLY A 14 -14.40 18.63 10.96
CA GLY A 14 -14.36 18.18 12.36
C GLY A 14 -15.49 17.24 12.76
N GLU A 15 -16.32 16.79 11.81
CA GLU A 15 -17.41 15.88 12.09
C GLU A 15 -16.92 14.45 12.34
N ARG A 16 -16.95 14.03 13.61
CA ARG A 16 -16.49 12.69 14.02
C ARG A 16 -17.27 11.55 13.36
N GLY A 17 -18.58 11.74 13.16
CA GLY A 17 -19.44 10.75 12.51
C GLY A 17 -19.03 10.44 11.07
N ALA A 18 -18.61 11.47 10.32
CA ALA A 18 -18.15 11.30 8.95
C ALA A 18 -16.83 10.51 8.88
N PHE A 19 -15.89 10.77 9.80
CA PHE A 19 -14.68 9.95 9.89
C PHE A 19 -14.96 8.51 10.33
N ALA A 20 -15.89 8.30 11.27
CA ALA A 20 -16.30 6.96 11.67
C ALA A 20 -16.89 6.17 10.50
N ALA A 21 -17.64 6.83 9.61
CA ALA A 21 -18.12 6.19 8.38
C ALA A 21 -16.98 5.80 7.43
N LEU A 22 -15.98 6.67 7.24
CA LEU A 22 -14.77 6.33 6.47
C LEU A 22 -13.99 5.17 7.09
N TYR A 23 -13.88 5.14 8.42
CA TYR A 23 -13.26 4.04 9.16
C TYR A 23 -13.97 2.72 8.87
N THR A 24 -15.28 2.65 9.16
CA THR A 24 -16.08 1.43 8.98
C THR A 24 -16.03 0.92 7.55
N ARG A 25 -16.03 1.83 6.57
CA ARG A 25 -15.97 1.48 5.15
C ARG A 25 -14.64 0.85 4.73
N HIS A 26 -13.52 1.35 5.27
CA HIS A 26 -12.18 1.04 4.74
C HIS A 26 -11.33 0.17 5.67
N VAL A 27 -11.73 -0.04 6.93
CA VAL A 27 -10.93 -0.76 7.94
C VAL A 27 -10.53 -2.16 7.49
N ARG A 28 -11.45 -2.91 6.87
CA ARG A 28 -11.18 -4.27 6.39
C ARG A 28 -10.11 -4.28 5.30
N ALA A 29 -10.17 -3.36 4.34
CA ALA A 29 -9.19 -3.27 3.25
C ALA A 29 -7.80 -2.87 3.78
N VAL A 30 -7.75 -1.93 4.72
CA VAL A 30 -6.52 -1.50 5.39
C VAL A 30 -5.89 -2.64 6.19
N TYR A 31 -6.71 -3.40 6.92
CA TYR A 31 -6.25 -4.58 7.66
C TYR A 31 -5.62 -5.61 6.73
N TRP A 32 -6.28 -5.99 5.64
CA TRP A 32 -5.72 -6.96 4.69
C TRP A 32 -4.46 -6.47 3.99
N GLN A 33 -4.36 -5.17 3.74
CA GLN A 33 -3.14 -4.56 3.22
C GLN A 33 -1.95 -4.68 4.18
N ALA A 34 -2.19 -4.54 5.49
CA ALA A 34 -1.19 -4.75 6.52
C ALA A 34 -0.86 -6.24 6.68
N TYR A 35 -1.88 -7.09 6.77
CA TYR A 35 -1.75 -8.54 6.93
C TYR A 35 -0.98 -9.19 5.79
N GLY A 36 -1.29 -8.83 4.54
CA GLY A 36 -0.57 -9.35 3.37
C GLY A 36 0.93 -9.02 3.35
N ARG A 37 1.41 -8.13 4.23
CA ARG A 37 2.84 -7.80 4.40
C ARG A 37 3.44 -8.38 5.68
N LEU A 38 2.66 -8.45 6.74
CA LEU A 38 3.15 -8.80 8.07
C LEU A 38 2.97 -10.28 8.40
N GLY A 39 1.93 -10.93 7.85
CA GLY A 39 1.56 -12.31 8.15
C GLY A 39 1.18 -12.55 9.62
N ASP A 40 0.88 -11.49 10.35
CA ASP A 40 0.72 -11.48 11.82
C ASP A 40 -0.52 -10.67 12.17
N ALA A 41 -1.49 -11.29 12.82
CA ALA A 41 -2.79 -10.68 13.09
C ALA A 41 -2.67 -9.47 14.04
N ASP A 42 -1.96 -9.63 15.15
CA ASP A 42 -1.81 -8.60 16.18
C ASP A 42 -1.11 -7.35 15.63
N LEU A 43 -0.03 -7.55 14.88
CA LEU A 43 0.67 -6.44 14.24
C LEU A 43 -0.15 -5.78 13.13
N SER A 44 -0.95 -6.58 12.41
CA SER A 44 -1.82 -6.04 11.37
C SER A 44 -2.91 -5.17 11.96
N GLU A 45 -3.45 -5.55 13.12
CA GLU A 45 -4.37 -4.74 13.88
C GLU A 45 -3.70 -3.44 14.37
N GLU A 46 -2.50 -3.53 14.97
CA GLU A 46 -1.74 -2.37 15.43
C GLU A 46 -1.48 -1.37 14.29
N VAL A 47 -1.00 -1.86 13.13
CA VAL A 47 -0.77 -1.03 11.96
C VAL A 47 -2.08 -0.43 11.44
N THR A 48 -3.18 -1.19 11.43
CA THR A 48 -4.49 -0.68 11.00
C THR A 48 -4.94 0.47 11.89
N GLN A 49 -4.83 0.32 13.20
CA GLN A 49 -5.15 1.38 14.15
C GLN A 49 -4.26 2.61 13.90
N GLU A 50 -2.95 2.43 13.71
CA GLU A 50 -2.02 3.52 13.44
C GLU A 50 -2.33 4.25 12.12
N VAL A 51 -2.79 3.55 11.07
CA VAL A 51 -3.25 4.16 9.81
C VAL A 51 -4.38 5.13 10.07
N PHE A 52 -5.41 4.73 10.82
CA PHE A 52 -6.56 5.59 11.06
C PHE A 52 -6.25 6.72 12.05
N VAL A 53 -5.39 6.49 13.05
CA VAL A 53 -4.86 7.58 13.89
C VAL A 53 -4.11 8.60 13.04
N THR A 54 -3.29 8.13 12.09
CA THR A 54 -2.55 8.99 11.16
C THR A 54 -3.51 9.75 10.22
N ALA A 55 -4.53 9.06 9.70
CA ALA A 55 -5.58 9.64 8.86
C ALA A 55 -6.31 10.77 9.59
N TRP A 56 -6.70 10.54 10.85
CA TRP A 56 -7.36 11.55 11.68
C TRP A 56 -6.47 12.77 11.91
N ARG A 57 -5.21 12.56 12.31
CA ARG A 57 -4.24 13.65 12.55
C ARG A 57 -3.94 14.47 11.29
N ARG A 58 -4.01 13.84 10.12
CA ARG A 58 -3.67 14.42 8.83
C ARG A 58 -4.88 14.65 7.93
N ILE A 59 -6.10 14.63 8.48
CA ILE A 59 -7.34 14.57 7.70
C ILE A 59 -7.45 15.71 6.67
N ARG A 60 -6.96 16.90 7.02
CA ARG A 60 -6.91 18.11 6.15
C ARG A 60 -5.96 17.99 4.96
N THR A 61 -5.06 17.01 4.96
CA THR A 61 -4.10 16.75 3.87
C THR A 61 -4.47 15.51 3.05
N VAL A 62 -5.49 14.76 3.48
CA VAL A 62 -6.03 13.65 2.71
C VAL A 62 -6.84 14.22 1.57
N HIS A 63 -6.66 13.65 0.38
CA HIS A 63 -7.42 13.99 -0.81
C HIS A 63 -7.94 12.71 -1.44
N VAL A 64 -9.14 12.78 -2.03
CA VAL A 64 -9.68 11.68 -2.81
C VAL A 64 -8.90 11.53 -4.12
N VAL A 65 -8.71 10.29 -4.53
CA VAL A 65 -8.17 9.91 -5.84
C VAL A 65 -9.16 8.93 -6.45
N ASP A 66 -9.60 9.18 -7.68
CA ASP A 66 -10.64 8.38 -8.35
C ASP A 66 -11.88 8.18 -7.45
N ALA A 67 -12.36 9.26 -6.84
CA ALA A 67 -13.51 9.31 -5.94
C ALA A 67 -13.41 8.48 -4.63
N SER A 68 -12.21 8.05 -4.21
CA SER A 68 -12.02 7.35 -2.94
C SER A 68 -10.83 7.83 -2.12
N VAL A 69 -10.92 7.71 -0.79
CA VAL A 69 -9.78 7.91 0.13
C VAL A 69 -8.94 6.65 0.30
N LEU A 70 -9.46 5.50 -0.14
CA LEU A 70 -8.81 4.19 -0.03
C LEU A 70 -7.38 4.18 -0.56
N PRO A 71 -7.04 4.78 -1.72
CA PRO A 71 -5.66 4.79 -2.23
C PRO A 71 -4.66 5.40 -1.23
N TRP A 72 -5.04 6.47 -0.54
CA TRP A 72 -4.19 7.11 0.47
C TRP A 72 -4.02 6.21 1.71
N LEU A 73 -5.11 5.58 2.16
CA LEU A 73 -5.08 4.63 3.27
C LEU A 73 -4.20 3.42 2.96
N MET A 74 -4.30 2.87 1.75
CA MET A 74 -3.52 1.71 1.30
C MET A 74 -2.01 2.00 1.22
N VAL A 75 -1.64 3.21 0.80
CA VAL A 75 -0.24 3.67 0.79
C VAL A 75 0.28 3.85 2.21
N THR A 76 -0.54 4.44 3.10
CA THR A 76 -0.17 4.64 4.50
C THR A 76 0.01 3.30 5.22
N ALA A 77 -0.92 2.37 5.07
CA ALA A 77 -0.87 1.03 5.63
C ALA A 77 0.37 0.27 5.19
N ARG A 78 0.65 0.31 3.88
CA ARG A 78 1.87 -0.26 3.30
C ARG A 78 3.12 0.33 3.95
N ASN A 79 3.22 1.65 4.07
CA ASN A 79 4.40 2.30 4.62
C ASN A 79 4.63 1.95 6.10
N LEU A 80 3.56 1.89 6.90
CA LEU A 80 3.62 1.51 8.31
C LEU A 80 3.99 0.03 8.47
N ALA A 81 3.37 -0.87 7.70
CA ALA A 81 3.74 -2.28 7.68
C ALA A 81 5.22 -2.49 7.30
N MET A 82 5.73 -1.80 6.27
CA MET A 82 7.16 -1.88 5.91
C MET A 82 8.08 -1.36 7.03
N ASN A 83 7.68 -0.32 7.75
CA ASN A 83 8.44 0.16 8.90
C ASN A 83 8.50 -0.91 10.00
N GLN A 84 7.40 -1.63 10.23
CA GLN A 84 7.34 -2.69 11.22
C GLN A 84 8.20 -3.90 10.83
N VAL A 85 8.21 -4.30 9.55
CA VAL A 85 9.14 -5.31 9.03
C VAL A 85 10.60 -4.89 9.26
N ARG A 86 10.97 -3.66 8.94
CA ARG A 86 12.34 -3.14 9.15
C ARG A 86 12.74 -3.13 10.63
N ARG A 87 11.79 -2.90 11.54
CA ARG A 87 12.03 -2.97 13.00
C ARG A 87 12.32 -4.41 13.43
N ARG A 88 11.59 -5.39 12.90
CA ARG A 88 11.84 -6.83 13.14
C ARG A 88 13.17 -7.31 12.54
N SER A 89 13.56 -6.80 11.37
CA SER A 89 14.83 -7.20 10.73
C SER A 89 16.09 -6.57 11.33
N ARG A 90 15.96 -5.62 12.27
CA ARG A 90 17.09 -5.21 13.11
C ARG A 90 17.32 -6.32 14.12
N PRO A 91 18.53 -6.92 14.20
CA PRO A 91 18.77 -8.02 15.11
C PRO A 91 18.71 -7.50 16.55
N ASP A 92 17.58 -7.73 17.22
CA ASP A 92 17.61 -8.00 18.64
C ASP A 92 17.97 -9.49 18.82
N ARG A 93 18.81 -9.78 19.81
CA ARG A 93 19.62 -11.00 19.89
C ARG A 93 18.84 -12.23 20.37
N SER A 94 17.55 -12.30 20.11
CA SER A 94 16.71 -13.43 20.49
C SER A 94 15.39 -13.39 19.73
N THR A 95 15.24 -14.23 18.71
CA THR A 95 14.13 -15.20 18.53
C THR A 95 14.14 -15.74 17.11
N ILE A 96 13.94 -17.05 17.01
CA ILE A 96 13.94 -17.88 15.80
C ILE A 96 12.61 -17.67 15.04
N PRO A 97 12.58 -17.56 13.69
CA PRO A 97 11.33 -17.50 12.95
C PRO A 97 10.67 -18.87 12.85
N LEU A 98 9.40 -18.97 13.23
CA LEU A 98 8.52 -20.07 12.82
C LEU A 98 7.72 -19.61 11.61
N ASP A 99 7.91 -20.36 10.53
CA ASP A 99 7.18 -20.30 9.28
C ASP A 99 5.80 -20.94 9.50
N ASP A 100 4.72 -20.24 9.15
CA ASP A 100 3.39 -20.85 9.04
C ASP A 100 2.50 -19.98 8.13
N THR A 101 2.60 -20.21 6.82
CA THR A 101 1.62 -19.73 5.84
C THR A 101 0.51 -20.75 5.68
N SER A 102 -0.71 -20.39 6.11
CA SER A 102 -1.95 -21.07 5.70
C SER A 102 -2.88 -20.07 5.00
N PRO A 103 -3.40 -20.37 3.80
CA PRO A 103 -4.37 -19.52 3.12
C PRO A 103 -5.79 -19.91 3.56
N ALA A 104 -6.46 -19.04 4.31
CA ALA A 104 -7.90 -19.14 4.54
C ALA A 104 -8.66 -18.28 3.52
N ASP A 105 -9.76 -18.84 3.03
CA ASP A 105 -10.69 -18.31 2.01
C ASP A 105 -11.08 -16.84 2.19
N HIS A 106 -11.03 -16.07 1.10
CA HIS A 106 -11.61 -14.71 1.05
C HIS A 106 -12.37 -14.47 -0.25
N ASP A 107 -13.66 -14.14 -0.09
CA ASP A 107 -14.54 -13.35 -0.95
C ASP A 107 -14.09 -13.22 -2.42
N VAL A 108 -14.58 -14.12 -3.27
CA VAL A 108 -14.07 -14.39 -4.63
C VAL A 108 -14.18 -13.17 -5.56
N GLU A 109 -15.15 -12.28 -5.34
CA GLU A 109 -15.46 -11.21 -6.31
C GLU A 109 -14.52 -10.00 -6.23
N ALA A 110 -14.17 -9.56 -5.01
CA ALA A 110 -13.12 -8.54 -4.80
C ALA A 110 -11.71 -9.12 -5.06
N THR A 111 -11.55 -10.44 -4.88
CA THR A 111 -10.30 -11.18 -5.13
C THR A 111 -10.02 -11.32 -6.61
N VAL A 112 -11.04 -11.47 -7.47
CA VAL A 112 -10.87 -11.59 -8.92
C VAL A 112 -10.46 -10.25 -9.56
N GLU A 113 -11.06 -9.14 -9.17
CA GLU A 113 -10.65 -7.82 -9.69
C GLU A 113 -9.23 -7.44 -9.21
N ALA A 114 -8.91 -7.75 -7.95
CA ALA A 114 -7.56 -7.57 -7.42
C ALA A 114 -6.54 -8.54 -8.07
N ALA A 115 -6.94 -9.76 -8.44
CA ALA A 115 -6.09 -10.72 -9.12
C ALA A 115 -5.83 -10.33 -10.58
N LEU A 116 -6.83 -9.80 -11.29
CA LEU A 116 -6.67 -9.27 -12.64
C LEU A 116 -5.77 -8.03 -12.65
N VAL A 117 -5.98 -7.09 -11.73
CA VAL A 117 -5.10 -5.93 -11.55
C VAL A 117 -3.68 -6.38 -11.15
N ARG A 118 -3.55 -7.38 -10.27
CA ARG A 118 -2.25 -7.94 -9.89
C ARG A 118 -1.54 -8.62 -11.06
N GLN A 119 -2.25 -9.41 -11.86
CA GLN A 119 -1.70 -10.09 -13.03
C GLN A 119 -1.22 -9.10 -14.09
N GLU A 120 -1.92 -7.98 -14.26
CA GLU A 120 -1.50 -6.93 -15.19
C GLU A 120 -0.37 -6.08 -14.64
N ILE A 121 -0.34 -5.82 -13.32
CA ILE A 121 0.84 -5.26 -12.67
C ILE A 121 2.04 -6.21 -12.86
N GLU A 122 1.87 -7.52 -12.69
CA GLU A 122 2.92 -8.52 -12.90
C GLU A 122 3.39 -8.57 -14.37
N LYS A 123 2.48 -8.48 -15.34
CA LYS A 123 2.84 -8.37 -16.76
C LYS A 123 3.59 -7.07 -17.05
N ALA A 124 3.11 -5.93 -16.56
CA ALA A 124 3.75 -4.63 -16.75
C ALA A 124 5.11 -4.57 -16.06
N VAL A 125 5.25 -5.17 -14.87
CA VAL A 125 6.52 -5.35 -14.14
C VAL A 125 7.44 -6.32 -14.91
N GLY A 126 6.90 -7.36 -15.52
CA GLY A 126 7.62 -8.29 -16.39
C GLY A 126 8.22 -7.64 -17.64
N GLN A 127 7.64 -6.51 -18.10
CA GLN A 127 8.16 -5.71 -19.22
C GLN A 127 9.17 -4.64 -18.81
N LEU A 128 9.52 -4.55 -17.53
CA LEU A 128 10.55 -3.64 -17.05
C LEU A 128 11.95 -4.15 -17.38
N SER A 129 12.90 -3.22 -17.49
CA SER A 129 14.31 -3.59 -17.49
C SER A 129 14.66 -4.31 -16.19
N SER A 130 15.66 -5.20 -16.20
CA SER A 130 16.11 -5.94 -15.00
C SER A 130 16.44 -4.99 -13.84
N THR A 131 17.03 -3.84 -14.13
CA THR A 131 17.31 -2.79 -13.13
C THR A 131 16.04 -2.17 -12.56
N ASP A 132 15.03 -1.88 -13.39
CA ASP A 132 13.80 -1.25 -12.93
C ASP A 132 12.88 -2.25 -12.21
N ARG A 133 12.91 -3.53 -12.61
CA ARG A 133 12.28 -4.63 -11.88
C ARG A 133 12.91 -4.80 -10.51
N ARG A 134 14.25 -4.85 -10.41
CA ARG A 134 14.93 -4.92 -9.11
C ARG A 134 14.65 -3.69 -8.25
N LEU A 135 14.53 -2.51 -8.85
CA LEU A 135 14.15 -1.28 -8.15
C LEU A 135 12.71 -1.35 -7.61
N TYR A 136 11.79 -1.92 -8.39
CA TYR A 136 10.42 -2.18 -7.99
C TYR A 136 10.36 -3.19 -6.85
N GLU A 137 11.07 -4.32 -6.94
CA GLU A 137 11.17 -5.31 -5.86
C GLU A 137 11.71 -4.65 -4.58
N LEU A 138 12.85 -3.95 -4.68
CA LEU A 138 13.49 -3.32 -3.53
C LEU A 138 12.60 -2.29 -2.84
N CYS A 139 11.95 -1.41 -3.58
CA CYS A 139 11.18 -0.31 -2.97
C CYS A 139 9.70 -0.68 -2.74
N LEU A 140 9.15 -1.53 -3.60
CA LEU A 140 7.73 -1.83 -3.70
C LEU A 140 7.35 -3.23 -3.16
N GLU A 141 8.30 -4.13 -2.94
CA GLU A 141 8.06 -5.43 -2.30
C GLU A 141 8.84 -5.54 -0.99
N GLU A 142 10.16 -5.36 -1.02
CA GLU A 142 11.05 -5.36 0.15
C GLU A 142 10.97 -4.07 0.97
N GLY A 143 10.32 -3.04 0.42
CA GLY A 143 10.09 -1.76 1.08
C GLY A 143 11.36 -1.12 1.62
N ARG A 144 12.46 -1.15 0.87
CA ARG A 144 13.70 -0.41 1.14
C ARG A 144 13.54 1.08 0.85
N SER A 145 14.33 1.90 1.53
CA SER A 145 14.39 3.34 1.24
C SER A 145 15.09 3.59 -0.10
N TYR A 146 14.82 4.75 -0.71
CA TYR A 146 15.48 5.13 -1.97
C TYR A 146 17.01 5.19 -1.83
N ASP A 147 17.50 5.49 -0.63
CA ASP A 147 18.94 5.48 -0.35
C ASP A 147 19.53 4.06 -0.30
N GLN A 148 18.83 3.12 0.34
CA GLN A 148 19.25 1.72 0.37
C GLN A 148 19.20 1.08 -1.01
N ALA A 149 18.13 1.34 -1.77
CA ALA A 149 18.00 0.86 -3.15
C ALA A 149 19.09 1.46 -4.06
N ALA A 150 19.43 2.74 -3.86
CA ALA A 150 20.52 3.40 -4.57
C ALA A 150 21.88 2.74 -4.30
N ARG A 151 22.18 2.46 -3.03
CA ARG A 151 23.40 1.77 -2.61
C ARG A 151 23.49 0.36 -3.19
N GLU A 152 22.39 -0.41 -3.16
CA GLU A 152 22.36 -1.78 -3.66
C GLU A 152 22.52 -1.86 -5.19
N LEU A 153 21.91 -0.90 -5.91
CA LEU A 153 21.95 -0.87 -7.37
C LEU A 153 23.14 -0.09 -7.95
N GLY A 154 24.00 0.49 -7.10
CA GLY A 154 25.14 1.30 -7.54
C GLY A 154 24.74 2.58 -8.30
N VAL A 155 23.59 3.16 -7.98
CA VAL A 155 23.06 4.38 -8.62
C VAL A 155 22.84 5.49 -7.60
N THR A 156 22.54 6.71 -8.06
CA THR A 156 22.20 7.82 -7.14
C THR A 156 20.76 7.73 -6.66
N GLN A 157 20.47 8.26 -5.47
CA GLN A 157 19.10 8.36 -4.94
C GLN A 157 18.17 9.15 -5.87
N ALA A 158 18.71 10.18 -6.55
CA ALA A 158 17.98 10.94 -7.57
C ALA A 158 17.61 10.07 -8.78
N ALA A 159 18.50 9.17 -9.21
CA ALA A 159 18.23 8.21 -10.28
C ALA A 159 17.13 7.21 -9.87
N VAL A 160 17.15 6.71 -8.64
CA VAL A 160 16.08 5.87 -8.07
C VAL A 160 14.73 6.58 -8.12
N ARG A 161 14.67 7.83 -7.64
CA ARG A 161 13.42 8.62 -7.63
C ARG A 161 12.86 8.82 -9.04
N ASN A 162 13.72 9.18 -9.98
CA ASN A 162 13.33 9.40 -11.38
C ASN A 162 12.86 8.11 -12.07
N ARG A 163 13.55 6.99 -11.84
CA ARG A 163 13.15 5.67 -12.37
C ARG A 163 11.80 5.22 -11.80
N LEU A 164 11.60 5.30 -10.48
CA LEU A 164 10.31 4.96 -9.86
C LEU A 164 9.17 5.86 -10.34
N SER A 165 9.44 7.16 -10.56
CA SER A 165 8.43 8.07 -11.12
C SER A 165 7.97 7.63 -12.51
N ARG A 166 8.92 7.30 -13.40
CA ARG A 166 8.61 6.79 -14.74
C ARG A 166 7.88 5.45 -14.70
N LEU A 167 8.30 4.56 -13.83
CA LEU A 167 7.68 3.25 -13.63
C LEU A 167 6.22 3.38 -13.18
N ARG A 168 5.93 4.28 -12.22
CA ARG A 168 4.55 4.60 -11.80
C ARG A 168 3.72 5.22 -12.91
N GLN A 169 4.33 6.09 -13.74
CA GLN A 169 3.63 6.72 -14.85
C GLN A 169 3.24 5.70 -15.92
N ARG A 170 4.14 4.76 -16.22
CA ARG A 170 3.89 3.65 -17.16
C ARG A 170 2.80 2.71 -16.63
N LEU A 171 2.92 2.25 -15.39
CA LEU A 171 1.88 1.42 -14.75
C LEU A 171 0.50 2.10 -14.73
N ARG A 172 0.44 3.42 -14.49
CA ARG A 172 -0.82 4.17 -14.56
C ARG A 172 -1.40 4.27 -15.97
N ALA A 173 -0.55 4.39 -17.00
CA ALA A 173 -1.01 4.43 -18.39
C ALA A 173 -1.58 3.07 -18.80
N ASP A 174 -0.89 1.98 -18.47
CA ASP A 174 -1.30 0.61 -18.77
C ASP A 174 -2.64 0.28 -18.08
N LEU A 175 -2.78 0.64 -16.79
CA LEU A 175 -4.03 0.44 -16.04
C LEU A 175 -5.19 1.33 -16.53
N ARG A 176 -4.92 2.52 -17.06
CA ARG A 176 -5.96 3.39 -17.65
C ARG A 176 -6.48 2.85 -18.97
N ALA A 177 -5.58 2.38 -19.84
CA ALA A 177 -5.96 1.76 -21.11
C ALA A 177 -6.88 0.55 -20.89
N MET A 178 -6.67 -0.22 -19.82
CA MET A 178 -7.57 -1.32 -19.45
C MET A 178 -8.97 -0.86 -19.04
N ARG A 179 -9.08 0.21 -18.24
CA ARG A 179 -10.37 0.77 -17.80
C ARG A 179 -11.21 1.33 -18.95
N GLU A 180 -10.57 1.70 -20.07
CA GLU A 180 -11.24 2.18 -21.29
C GLU A 180 -11.67 1.02 -22.23
N LEU A 181 -11.18 -0.19 -21.98
CA LEU A 181 -11.45 -1.40 -22.78
C LEU A 181 -12.50 -2.35 -22.15
N SER A 182 -12.92 -2.09 -20.90
CA SER A 182 -14.03 -2.77 -20.21
C SER A 182 -15.27 -1.88 -20.18
#